data_AF-A0A391PRP0-F1
#
_entry.id   AF-A0A391PRP0-F1
#
_cell.length_a   1.000
_cell.length_b   1.000
_cell.length_c   1.000
_cell.angle_alpha   90.00
_cell.angle_beta   90.00
_cell.angle_gamma   90.00
#
_symmetry.space_group_name_H-M   'P 1'
#
loop_
_entity.id
_entity.type
_entity.pdbx_description
1 polymer ?
#
loop_
_entity_poly.entity_id
_entity_poly.type
_entity_poly.pdbx_seq_one_letter_code
_entity_poly.pdbx_strand_id
1 'polypeptide(L)'
;MTVGFTAPTAAESTRSHLNTGTAAGLDTDIAAALCRASTRRGFDPFIDIDWDAAENALDPDDARWQLDSDIAPLAATEWYAQQPLERRVAMGRWLAANILKVTLQFEMMLIRGVIHHAGTLPNGSVVFQYLLHELTDECHHIQMFQEFVNRTGADVPGMRRGSRFFGPILGFLGGYANIFLFIGVLCGEQPLHFQQTLQHRGSAGVPPLLNKVTSIHLAEEARHISFANHYLAQRIPAAGRLRRWCYAMAFPIYLRWLIGEMIAPPRAFARQFGVPRRVFKAAYWRSARSRQMLAESAADVRLAADDLGLRTVWTRWLWRLLGIDGRLPRYRSEPDRSQSCARTGFGATVMWSRIAAAAIAAGVAMAATPVGLRIITVAAVGTAVWASYHLLRTRRGGVVGNQPFEWPRLAVWIAVCSSMIPAGGLIGLALVVLSILAVAEFMPGL
;
A
#
# COMPACT_ATOMS: atom_id res chain seq x y z
N MET A 1 43.11 -30.33 2.18
CA MET A 1 43.48 -29.01 2.74
C MET A 1 42.38 -28.58 3.68
N THR A 2 42.62 -28.74 4.98
CA THR A 2 41.74 -28.34 6.08
C THR A 2 41.97 -26.86 6.36
N VAL A 3 40.94 -26.03 6.17
CA VAL A 3 40.99 -24.59 6.48
C VAL A 3 40.27 -24.39 7.81
N GLY A 4 41.03 -24.03 8.85
CA GLY A 4 40.54 -23.78 10.20
C GLY A 4 39.81 -22.45 10.30
N PHE A 5 38.62 -22.48 10.88
CA PHE A 5 37.89 -21.29 11.32
C PHE A 5 38.40 -20.87 12.70
N THR A 6 39.08 -19.74 12.78
CA THR A 6 39.29 -18.99 14.02
C THR A 6 38.28 -17.84 14.07
N ALA A 7 37.37 -17.89 15.05
CA ALA A 7 36.49 -16.78 15.37
C ALA A 7 37.21 -15.79 16.30
N PRO A 8 37.07 -14.47 16.13
CA PRO A 8 37.41 -13.52 17.18
C PRO A 8 36.17 -13.18 18.01
N THR A 9 36.23 -13.52 19.30
CA THR A 9 35.40 -12.91 20.35
C THR A 9 36.13 -11.71 20.95
N ALA A 10 35.51 -10.53 20.95
CA ALA A 10 35.31 -9.72 22.15
C ALA A 10 34.61 -8.41 21.78
N ALA A 11 33.63 -8.05 22.60
CA ALA A 11 32.92 -6.80 22.57
C ALA A 11 33.85 -5.61 22.76
N GLU A 12 33.71 -4.59 21.91
CA GLU A 12 34.24 -3.27 22.17
C GLU A 12 33.17 -2.22 21.88
N SER A 13 33.00 -1.34 22.86
CA SER A 13 31.95 -0.34 22.97
C SER A 13 32.11 0.76 21.90
N THR A 14 31.32 0.71 20.82
CA THR A 14 31.17 1.86 19.91
C THR A 14 30.09 2.82 20.41
N ARG A 15 30.45 3.65 21.40
CA ARG A 15 29.93 5.01 21.52
C ARG A 15 31.06 5.96 21.09
N SER A 16 30.68 6.95 20.27
CA SER A 16 31.49 8.10 19.85
C SER A 16 32.48 7.89 18.69
N HIS A 17 31.97 8.04 17.46
CA HIS A 17 32.64 8.84 16.42
C HIS A 17 31.56 9.56 15.59
N LEU A 18 31.07 10.68 16.10
CA LEU A 18 30.40 11.68 15.26
C LEU A 18 31.49 12.35 14.43
N ASN A 19 31.79 11.73 13.28
CA ASN A 19 32.76 12.24 12.33
C ASN A 19 32.12 13.41 11.56
N THR A 20 32.77 14.56 11.59
CA THR A 20 32.43 15.78 10.84
C THR A 20 32.77 15.61 9.35
N GLY A 21 32.17 14.61 8.70
CA GLY A 21 32.08 14.59 7.25
C GLY A 21 31.05 15.64 6.82
N THR A 22 31.40 16.48 5.85
CA THR A 22 30.36 17.26 5.15
C THR A 22 29.31 16.27 4.63
N ALA A 23 28.03 16.63 4.66
CA ALA A 23 26.95 15.74 4.19
C ALA A 23 27.27 15.13 2.81
N ALA A 24 27.93 15.90 1.93
CA ALA A 24 28.39 15.40 0.63
C ALA A 24 29.32 14.17 0.69
N GLY A 25 30.13 13.99 1.73
CA GLY A 25 31.07 12.86 1.88
C GLY A 25 30.44 11.57 2.42
N LEU A 26 29.38 11.67 3.23
CA LEU A 26 28.70 10.50 3.79
C LEU A 26 27.88 9.76 2.73
N ASP A 27 27.16 10.49 1.86
CA ASP A 27 26.47 9.90 0.70
C ASP A 27 27.45 9.15 -0.22
N THR A 28 28.66 9.67 -0.42
CA THR A 28 29.65 9.03 -1.31
C THR A 28 30.20 7.73 -0.75
N ASP A 29 30.44 7.63 0.57
CA ASP A 29 30.96 6.42 1.19
C ASP A 29 29.94 5.27 1.15
N ILE A 30 28.69 5.59 1.46
CA ILE A 30 27.58 4.62 1.41
C ILE A 30 27.31 4.23 -0.04
N ALA A 31 27.22 5.17 -0.97
CA ALA A 31 27.06 4.88 -2.39
C ALA A 31 28.20 3.97 -2.90
N ALA A 32 29.45 4.25 -2.54
CA ALA A 32 30.59 3.39 -2.91
C ALA A 32 30.48 1.98 -2.33
N ALA A 33 30.06 1.85 -1.08
CA ALA A 33 29.84 0.55 -0.43
C ALA A 33 28.72 -0.23 -1.12
N LEU A 34 27.63 0.44 -1.50
CA LEU A 34 26.51 -0.16 -2.20
C LEU A 34 26.87 -0.53 -3.65
N CYS A 35 27.63 0.27 -4.39
CA CYS A 35 28.17 -0.11 -5.71
C CYS A 35 28.95 -1.43 -5.63
N ARG A 36 29.85 -1.56 -4.64
CA ARG A 36 30.60 -2.81 -4.39
C ARG A 36 29.70 -3.97 -3.99
N ALA A 37 28.54 -3.70 -3.40
CA ALA A 37 27.57 -4.72 -3.03
C ALA A 37 26.78 -5.18 -4.26
N SER A 38 26.23 -4.26 -5.05
CA SER A 38 25.52 -4.56 -6.31
C SER A 38 26.41 -5.31 -7.30
N THR A 39 27.69 -4.95 -7.43
CA THR A 39 28.63 -5.70 -8.29
C THR A 39 28.86 -7.14 -7.82
N ARG A 40 28.82 -7.39 -6.51
CA ARG A 40 29.11 -8.72 -5.94
C ARG A 40 27.87 -9.60 -5.76
N ARG A 41 26.69 -8.99 -5.70
CA ARG A 41 25.41 -9.63 -5.33
C ARG A 41 24.26 -9.12 -6.20
N GLY A 42 24.56 -8.85 -7.46
CA GLY A 42 23.57 -8.56 -8.50
C GLY A 42 23.11 -9.86 -9.14
N PHE A 43 21.86 -9.91 -9.57
CA PHE A 43 21.27 -11.04 -10.27
C PHE A 43 20.85 -10.65 -11.68
N ASP A 44 21.07 -11.52 -12.66
CA ASP A 44 20.46 -11.45 -13.98
C ASP A 44 19.36 -12.52 -14.06
N PRO A 45 18.10 -12.14 -14.27
CA PRO A 45 16.97 -13.05 -14.18
C PRO A 45 16.99 -14.13 -15.25
N PHE A 46 17.68 -13.94 -16.38
CA PHE A 46 17.76 -14.95 -17.45
C PHE A 46 19.03 -15.80 -17.39
N ILE A 47 19.94 -15.49 -16.47
CA ILE A 47 21.12 -16.31 -16.17
C ILE A 47 20.92 -17.09 -14.87
N ASP A 48 20.42 -16.43 -13.83
CA ASP A 48 20.37 -16.97 -12.47
C ASP A 48 19.08 -17.75 -12.16
N ILE A 49 18.05 -17.64 -13.01
CA ILE A 49 16.82 -18.41 -12.91
C ILE A 49 16.76 -19.40 -14.07
N ASP A 50 16.85 -20.69 -13.75
CA ASP A 50 16.44 -21.74 -14.69
C ASP A 50 14.91 -21.76 -14.79
N TRP A 51 14.37 -20.94 -15.69
CA TRP A 51 12.93 -20.79 -15.87
C TRP A 51 12.24 -22.08 -16.32
N ASP A 52 12.96 -22.98 -17.00
CA ASP A 52 12.44 -24.19 -17.62
C ASP A 52 12.63 -25.45 -16.76
N ALA A 53 13.31 -25.33 -15.62
CA ALA A 53 13.39 -26.39 -14.63
C ALA A 53 11.98 -26.88 -14.22
N ALA A 54 11.82 -28.20 -14.10
CA ALA A 54 10.53 -28.83 -13.84
C ALA A 54 9.87 -28.32 -12.55
N GLU A 55 10.64 -28.05 -11.50
CA GLU A 55 10.12 -27.48 -10.25
C GLU A 55 9.63 -26.03 -10.35
N ASN A 56 10.05 -25.30 -11.40
CA ASN A 56 9.63 -23.92 -11.66
C ASN A 56 8.40 -23.84 -12.57
N ALA A 57 7.87 -24.97 -13.03
CA ALA A 57 6.63 -25.01 -13.79
C ALA A 57 5.46 -24.42 -12.98
N LEU A 58 4.76 -23.45 -13.57
CA LEU A 58 3.59 -22.82 -12.96
C LEU A 58 2.32 -23.63 -13.29
N ASP A 59 2.21 -24.80 -12.68
CA ASP A 59 1.04 -25.67 -12.82
C ASP A 59 -0.24 -24.91 -12.38
N PRO A 60 -1.25 -24.80 -13.26
CA PRO A 60 -2.50 -24.11 -12.95
C PRO A 60 -3.30 -24.76 -11.81
N ASP A 61 -3.05 -26.04 -11.50
CA ASP A 61 -3.77 -26.82 -10.49
C ASP A 61 -2.96 -27.02 -9.20
N ASP A 62 -1.77 -26.39 -9.10
CA ASP A 62 -0.93 -26.45 -7.91
C ASP A 62 -1.65 -25.88 -6.68
N ALA A 63 -1.88 -26.73 -5.68
CA ALA A 63 -2.56 -26.36 -4.44
C ALA A 63 -1.82 -25.27 -3.64
N ARG A 64 -0.52 -25.06 -3.89
CA ARG A 64 0.31 -23.98 -3.29
C ARG A 64 -0.11 -22.58 -3.74
N TRP A 65 -0.93 -22.45 -4.77
CA TRP A 65 -1.52 -21.16 -5.12
C TRP A 65 -2.57 -20.69 -4.12
N GLN A 66 -3.10 -21.56 -3.25
CA GLN A 66 -4.08 -21.14 -2.27
C GLN A 66 -3.55 -19.99 -1.40
N LEU A 67 -4.41 -18.98 -1.21
CA LEU A 67 -4.10 -17.84 -0.35
C LEU A 67 -3.99 -18.26 1.12
N ASP A 68 -2.91 -17.80 1.76
CA ASP A 68 -2.69 -17.90 3.21
C ASP A 68 -3.40 -16.75 3.95
N SER A 69 -4.14 -17.04 5.03
CA SER A 69 -4.80 -16.04 5.87
C SER A 69 -3.86 -15.10 6.59
N ASP A 70 -2.60 -15.48 6.78
CA ASP A 70 -1.59 -14.64 7.41
C ASP A 70 -1.09 -13.54 6.48
N ILE A 71 -1.17 -13.75 5.16
CA ILE A 71 -0.58 -12.88 4.15
C ILE A 71 -1.65 -12.20 3.29
N ALA A 72 -2.75 -12.90 3.02
CA ALA A 72 -3.80 -12.46 2.10
C ALA A 72 -5.12 -12.21 2.87
N PRO A 73 -5.58 -10.95 2.99
CA PRO A 73 -6.79 -10.63 3.77
C PRO A 73 -8.06 -11.34 3.30
N LEU A 74 -8.15 -11.69 2.01
CA LEU A 74 -9.29 -12.43 1.46
C LEU A 74 -9.37 -13.85 2.03
N ALA A 75 -8.23 -14.51 2.28
CA ALA A 75 -8.17 -15.86 2.82
C ALA A 75 -8.73 -15.96 4.24
N ALA A 76 -8.71 -14.86 4.99
CA ALA A 76 -9.31 -14.78 6.32
C ALA A 76 -10.85 -14.67 6.29
N THR A 77 -11.49 -14.66 5.11
CA THR A 77 -12.95 -14.54 5.00
C THR A 77 -13.64 -15.90 4.88
N GLU A 78 -14.81 -16.03 5.49
CA GLU A 78 -15.66 -17.22 5.34
C GLU A 78 -16.07 -17.45 3.88
N TRP A 79 -16.33 -16.36 3.13
CA TRP A 79 -16.64 -16.43 1.71
C TRP A 79 -15.54 -17.16 0.92
N TYR A 80 -14.27 -16.86 1.19
CA TYR A 80 -13.15 -17.54 0.54
C TYR A 80 -13.07 -19.01 0.95
N ALA A 81 -13.25 -19.32 2.25
CA ALA A 81 -13.23 -20.69 2.75
C ALA A 81 -14.31 -21.60 2.13
N GLN A 82 -15.45 -21.02 1.73
CA GLN A 82 -16.54 -21.73 1.05
C GLN A 82 -16.31 -21.94 -0.46
N GLN A 83 -15.24 -21.37 -1.04
CA GLN A 83 -14.98 -21.55 -2.47
C GLN A 83 -14.35 -22.93 -2.76
N PRO A 84 -14.67 -23.56 -3.91
CA PRO A 84 -13.99 -24.76 -4.38
C PRO A 84 -12.48 -24.57 -4.47
N LEU A 85 -11.71 -25.66 -4.34
CA LEU A 85 -10.24 -25.61 -4.35
C LEU A 85 -9.72 -24.97 -5.64
N GLU A 86 -10.28 -25.35 -6.78
CA GLU A 86 -9.91 -24.86 -8.11
C GLU A 86 -10.08 -23.34 -8.20
N ARG A 87 -11.17 -22.83 -7.59
CA ARG A 87 -11.44 -21.39 -7.56
C ARG A 87 -10.48 -20.65 -6.62
N ARG A 88 -10.10 -21.26 -5.50
CA ARG A 88 -9.11 -20.72 -4.55
C ARG A 88 -7.72 -20.64 -5.18
N VAL A 89 -7.30 -21.69 -5.88
CA VAL A 89 -6.07 -21.77 -6.66
C VAL A 89 -6.07 -20.70 -7.77
N ALA A 90 -7.14 -20.62 -8.57
CA ALA A 90 -7.25 -19.62 -9.63
C ALA A 90 -7.19 -18.16 -9.10
N MET A 91 -7.85 -17.88 -7.96
CA MET A 91 -7.76 -16.58 -7.30
C MET A 91 -6.34 -16.25 -6.85
N GLY A 92 -5.63 -17.21 -6.27
CA GLY A 92 -4.27 -17.01 -5.78
C GLY A 92 -3.26 -16.81 -6.90
N ARG A 93 -3.30 -17.63 -7.95
CA ARG A 93 -2.47 -17.44 -9.16
C ARG A 93 -2.70 -16.06 -9.79
N TRP A 94 -3.96 -15.65 -9.92
CA TRP A 94 -4.29 -14.33 -10.46
C TRP A 94 -3.76 -13.20 -9.57
N LEU A 95 -3.90 -13.32 -8.25
CA LEU A 95 -3.42 -12.30 -7.31
C LEU A 95 -1.90 -12.19 -7.32
N ALA A 96 -1.19 -13.32 -7.32
CA ALA A 96 0.27 -13.34 -7.42
C ALA A 96 0.75 -12.64 -8.70
N ALA A 97 0.17 -13.00 -9.86
CA ALA A 97 0.47 -12.35 -11.12
C ALA A 97 0.18 -10.83 -11.08
N ASN A 98 -0.97 -10.42 -10.52
CA ASN A 98 -1.32 -9.00 -10.44
C ASN A 98 -0.41 -8.23 -9.47
N ILE A 99 0.01 -8.83 -8.36
CA ILE A 99 0.94 -8.22 -7.41
C ILE A 99 2.28 -7.95 -8.12
N LEU A 100 2.85 -8.94 -8.80
CA LEU A 100 4.10 -8.74 -9.56
C LEU A 100 3.92 -7.74 -10.70
N LYS A 101 2.73 -7.70 -11.34
CA LYS A 101 2.41 -6.67 -12.34
C LYS A 101 2.31 -5.26 -11.76
N VAL A 102 1.84 -5.12 -10.52
CA VAL A 102 1.88 -3.84 -9.78
C VAL A 102 3.32 -3.47 -9.47
N THR A 103 4.13 -4.41 -8.99
CA THR A 103 5.54 -4.17 -8.67
C THR A 103 6.33 -3.70 -9.89
N LEU A 104 6.28 -4.41 -11.02
CA LEU A 104 7.01 -3.96 -12.21
C LEU A 104 6.53 -2.60 -12.74
N GLN A 105 5.25 -2.26 -12.57
CA GLN A 105 4.75 -0.93 -12.93
C GLN A 105 5.25 0.16 -11.97
N PHE A 106 5.48 -0.19 -10.71
CA PHE A 106 6.11 0.67 -9.72
C PHE A 106 7.57 0.94 -10.08
N GLU A 107 8.33 -0.09 -10.41
CA GLU A 107 9.73 0.03 -10.84
C GLU A 107 9.86 0.88 -12.10
N MET A 108 8.96 0.72 -13.06
CA MET A 108 8.91 1.60 -14.24
C MET A 108 8.72 3.08 -13.85
N MET A 109 8.00 3.40 -12.76
CA MET A 109 7.89 4.77 -12.27
C MET A 109 9.18 5.23 -11.58
N LEU A 110 9.81 4.36 -10.79
CA LEU A 110 11.10 4.64 -10.15
C LEU A 110 12.18 4.94 -11.19
N ILE A 111 12.33 4.07 -12.20
CA ILE A 111 13.28 4.26 -13.30
C ILE A 111 13.13 5.64 -13.92
N ARG A 112 11.90 6.09 -14.21
CA ARG A 112 11.66 7.42 -14.80
C ARG A 112 12.18 8.57 -13.94
N GLY A 113 12.01 8.48 -12.61
CA GLY A 113 12.49 9.49 -11.69
C GLY A 113 14.00 9.42 -11.47
N VAL A 114 14.51 8.21 -11.23
CA VAL A 114 15.91 7.96 -10.90
C VAL A 114 16.82 8.25 -12.09
N ILE A 115 16.45 7.86 -13.31
CA ILE A 115 17.26 8.17 -14.51
C ILE A 115 17.34 9.69 -14.74
N HIS A 116 16.25 10.40 -14.51
CA HIS A 116 16.24 11.85 -14.63
C HIS A 116 17.12 12.49 -13.56
N HIS A 117 17.02 12.03 -12.30
CA HIS A 117 17.89 12.51 -11.24
C HIS A 117 19.37 12.23 -11.55
N ALA A 118 19.71 11.02 -12.00
CA ALA A 118 21.07 10.65 -12.37
C ALA A 118 21.64 11.61 -13.43
N GLY A 119 20.84 11.98 -14.44
CA GLY A 119 21.24 12.95 -15.47
C GLY A 119 21.56 14.37 -14.95
N THR A 120 21.18 14.71 -13.72
CA THR A 120 21.51 16.01 -13.08
C THR A 120 22.82 16.00 -12.31
N LEU A 121 23.47 14.83 -12.16
CA LEU A 121 24.68 14.68 -11.35
C LEU A 121 25.96 15.00 -12.16
N PRO A 122 27.00 15.56 -11.53
CA PRO A 122 28.25 15.88 -12.22
C PRO A 122 29.06 14.63 -12.57
N ASN A 123 29.97 14.79 -13.54
CA ASN A 123 30.97 13.77 -13.88
C ASN A 123 31.76 13.34 -12.64
N GLY A 124 32.02 12.03 -12.51
CA GLY A 124 32.74 11.46 -11.36
C GLY A 124 31.90 11.26 -10.09
N SER A 125 30.59 11.52 -10.14
CA SER A 125 29.70 11.26 -9.01
C SER A 125 29.56 9.77 -8.71
N VAL A 126 29.95 9.34 -7.51
CA VAL A 126 29.70 7.96 -7.02
C VAL A 126 28.20 7.69 -6.85
N VAL A 127 27.43 8.73 -6.50
CA VAL A 127 25.96 8.63 -6.42
C VAL A 127 25.39 8.32 -7.80
N PHE A 128 25.89 8.94 -8.87
CA PHE A 128 25.49 8.59 -10.23
C PHE A 128 25.75 7.10 -10.51
N GLN A 129 26.96 6.63 -10.21
CA GLN A 129 27.31 5.22 -10.41
C GLN A 129 26.35 4.28 -9.66
N TYR A 130 26.04 4.58 -8.39
CA TYR A 130 25.11 3.77 -7.61
C TYR A 130 23.69 3.80 -8.19
N LEU A 131 23.17 4.97 -8.57
CA LEU A 131 21.84 5.06 -9.20
C LEU A 131 21.77 4.24 -10.49
N LEU A 132 22.87 4.13 -11.25
CA LEU A 132 22.91 3.28 -12.44
C LEU A 132 22.96 1.78 -12.11
N HIS A 133 23.57 1.38 -10.98
CA HIS A 133 23.43 0.02 -10.47
C HIS A 133 21.99 -0.28 -10.08
N GLU A 134 21.35 0.61 -9.31
CA GLU A 134 19.93 0.49 -8.93
C GLU A 134 19.04 0.38 -10.19
N LEU A 135 19.24 1.24 -11.20
CA LEU A 135 18.50 1.14 -12.46
C LEU A 135 18.73 -0.17 -13.22
N THR A 136 19.89 -0.80 -13.07
CA THR A 136 20.17 -2.11 -13.68
C THR A 136 19.39 -3.21 -12.96
N ASP A 137 19.46 -3.25 -11.63
CA ASP A 137 18.71 -4.17 -10.78
C ASP A 137 17.20 -4.02 -11.07
N GLU A 138 16.68 -2.78 -11.19
CA GLU A 138 15.26 -2.53 -11.49
C GLU A 138 14.84 -2.94 -12.91
N CYS A 139 15.73 -2.83 -13.90
CA CYS A 139 15.45 -3.33 -15.23
C CYS A 139 15.33 -4.87 -15.23
N HIS A 140 16.20 -5.54 -14.47
CA HIS A 140 16.16 -6.98 -14.24
C HIS A 140 14.90 -7.39 -13.48
N HIS A 141 14.49 -6.65 -12.45
CA HIS A 141 13.23 -6.90 -11.74
C HIS A 141 12.01 -6.83 -12.68
N ILE A 142 11.92 -5.79 -13.51
CA ILE A 142 10.83 -5.63 -14.48
C ILE A 142 10.79 -6.82 -15.44
N GLN A 143 11.94 -7.23 -15.96
CA GLN A 143 12.05 -8.39 -16.85
C GLN A 143 11.61 -9.68 -16.15
N MET A 144 12.13 -9.93 -14.95
CA MET A 144 11.82 -11.09 -14.12
C MET A 144 10.32 -11.19 -13.82
N PHE A 145 9.70 -10.10 -13.37
CA PHE A 145 8.29 -10.06 -13.06
C PHE A 145 7.42 -10.15 -14.30
N GLN A 146 7.83 -9.55 -15.41
CA GLN A 146 7.10 -9.68 -16.67
C GLN A 146 7.15 -11.11 -17.20
N GLU A 147 8.30 -11.78 -17.12
CA GLU A 147 8.44 -13.18 -17.53
C GLU A 147 7.59 -14.10 -16.65
N PHE A 148 7.61 -13.91 -15.33
CA PHE A 148 6.72 -14.63 -14.43
C PHE A 148 5.25 -14.43 -14.81
N VAL A 149 4.81 -13.18 -15.03
CA VAL A 149 3.44 -12.87 -15.43
C VAL A 149 3.10 -13.55 -16.76
N ASN A 150 4.00 -13.54 -17.75
CA ASN A 150 3.80 -14.23 -19.03
C ASN A 150 3.56 -15.73 -18.83
N ARG A 151 4.42 -16.39 -18.03
CA ARG A 151 4.30 -17.83 -17.74
C ARG A 151 3.03 -18.18 -16.97
N THR A 152 2.51 -17.26 -16.15
CA THR A 152 1.19 -17.48 -15.53
C THR A 152 0.05 -17.45 -16.54
N GLY A 153 0.21 -16.91 -17.75
CA GLY A 153 -0.87 -16.75 -18.74
C GLY A 153 -2.05 -15.88 -18.28
N ALA A 154 -1.92 -15.15 -17.17
CA ALA A 154 -2.99 -14.37 -16.59
C ALA A 154 -3.00 -12.94 -17.18
N ASP A 155 -4.14 -12.52 -17.73
CA ASP A 155 -4.36 -11.12 -18.13
C ASP A 155 -4.70 -10.27 -16.89
N VAL A 156 -3.65 -9.75 -16.25
CA VAL A 156 -3.73 -8.92 -15.05
C VAL A 156 -3.46 -7.46 -15.37
N PRO A 157 -4.29 -6.51 -14.89
CA PRO A 157 -4.11 -5.09 -15.20
C PRO A 157 -2.95 -4.44 -14.44
N GLY A 158 -2.50 -5.04 -13.33
CA GLY A 158 -1.56 -4.45 -12.38
C GLY A 158 -2.22 -3.35 -11.55
N MET A 159 -1.59 -2.17 -11.53
CA MET A 159 -2.06 -0.98 -10.83
C MET A 159 -3.46 -0.55 -11.26
N ARG A 160 -4.13 0.16 -10.37
CA ARG A 160 -5.43 0.76 -10.66
C ARG A 160 -5.34 1.74 -11.82
N ARG A 161 -6.44 1.89 -12.56
CA ARG A 161 -6.52 2.72 -13.77
C ARG A 161 -5.95 4.14 -13.59
N GLY A 162 -6.27 4.79 -12.46
CA GLY A 162 -5.75 6.12 -12.14
C GLY A 162 -4.23 6.13 -11.97
N SER A 163 -3.70 5.20 -11.20
CA SER A 163 -2.26 5.06 -10.94
C SER A 163 -1.47 4.71 -12.20
N ARG A 164 -2.03 3.89 -13.12
CA ARG A 164 -1.40 3.64 -14.44
C ARG A 164 -1.31 4.89 -15.32
N PHE A 165 -2.23 5.83 -15.16
CA PHE A 165 -2.24 7.08 -15.94
C PHE A 165 -1.36 8.16 -15.31
N PHE A 166 -1.55 8.43 -14.02
CA PHE A 166 -0.83 9.49 -13.31
C PHE A 166 0.56 9.06 -12.84
N GLY A 167 0.78 7.77 -12.61
CA GLY A 167 2.03 7.22 -12.11
C GLY A 167 3.26 7.59 -12.95
N PRO A 168 3.23 7.37 -14.29
CA PRO A 168 4.35 7.77 -15.16
C PRO A 168 4.68 9.26 -15.07
N ILE A 169 3.65 10.13 -14.94
CA ILE A 169 3.82 11.58 -14.79
C ILE A 169 4.47 11.90 -13.44
N LEU A 170 4.02 11.27 -12.36
CA LEU A 170 4.62 11.44 -11.03
C LEU A 170 6.07 10.98 -10.99
N GLY A 171 6.41 9.85 -11.64
CA GLY A 171 7.79 9.38 -11.75
C GLY A 171 8.68 10.42 -12.46
N PHE A 172 8.24 10.94 -13.59
CA PHE A 172 8.95 12.00 -14.32
C PHE A 172 9.14 13.27 -13.49
N LEU A 173 8.07 13.80 -12.87
CA LEU A 173 8.15 14.99 -12.01
C LEU A 173 9.04 14.74 -10.78
N GLY A 174 9.04 13.51 -10.26
CA GLY A 174 9.89 13.08 -9.15
C GLY A 174 11.38 13.29 -9.44
N GLY A 175 11.80 13.12 -10.69
CA GLY A 175 13.19 13.38 -11.10
C GLY A 175 13.66 14.82 -10.89
N TYR A 176 12.76 15.81 -10.90
CA TYR A 176 13.08 17.20 -10.57
C TYR A 176 12.95 17.49 -9.07
N ALA A 177 12.27 16.59 -8.35
CA ALA A 177 11.84 16.76 -6.98
C ALA A 177 12.38 15.61 -6.10
N ASN A 178 13.70 15.40 -6.14
CA ASN A 178 14.36 14.19 -5.63
C ASN A 178 13.96 13.75 -4.22
N ILE A 179 13.70 14.69 -3.30
CA ILE A 179 13.24 14.32 -1.95
C ILE A 179 11.84 13.68 -1.98
N PHE A 180 10.92 14.18 -2.81
CA PHE A 180 9.63 13.53 -3.02
C PHE A 180 9.79 12.18 -3.74
N LEU A 181 10.72 12.07 -4.69
CA LEU A 181 11.05 10.81 -5.35
C LEU A 181 11.48 9.76 -4.33
N PHE A 182 12.51 10.02 -3.52
CA PHE A 182 13.02 9.05 -2.56
C PHE A 182 12.05 8.79 -1.38
N ILE A 183 11.17 9.74 -1.04
CA ILE A 183 10.02 9.44 -0.16
C ILE A 183 9.08 8.44 -0.85
N GLY A 184 8.79 8.62 -2.14
CA GLY A 184 7.99 7.71 -2.95
C GLY A 184 8.61 6.31 -3.05
N VAL A 185 9.93 6.23 -3.27
CA VAL A 185 10.75 5.01 -3.25
C VAL A 185 10.51 4.25 -1.94
N LEU A 186 10.79 4.87 -0.78
CA LEU A 186 10.56 4.23 0.53
C LEU A 186 9.10 3.81 0.73
N CYS A 187 8.14 4.64 0.31
CA CYS A 187 6.73 4.37 0.45
C CYS A 187 6.24 3.19 -0.41
N GLY A 188 6.96 2.81 -1.46
CA GLY A 188 6.63 1.65 -2.30
C GLY A 188 7.46 0.42 -1.96
N GLU A 189 8.77 0.57 -1.85
CA GLU A 189 9.69 -0.55 -1.63
C GLU A 189 9.48 -1.21 -0.26
N GLN A 190 9.32 -0.44 0.82
CA GLN A 190 9.22 -1.06 2.15
C GLN A 190 7.91 -1.84 2.38
N PRO A 191 6.72 -1.36 1.94
CA PRO A 191 5.52 -2.20 1.99
C PRO A 191 5.60 -3.45 1.11
N LEU A 192 6.22 -3.37 -0.06
CA LEU A 192 6.52 -4.55 -0.88
C LEU A 192 7.44 -5.51 -0.14
N HIS A 193 8.52 -5.00 0.44
CA HIS A 193 9.49 -5.75 1.21
C HIS A 193 8.82 -6.48 2.38
N PHE A 194 7.89 -5.82 3.09
CA PHE A 194 7.06 -6.46 4.12
C PHE A 194 6.24 -7.63 3.55
N GLN A 195 5.49 -7.39 2.47
CA GLN A 195 4.63 -8.41 1.85
C GLN A 195 5.43 -9.62 1.36
N GLN A 196 6.56 -9.37 0.69
CA GLN A 196 7.48 -10.39 0.18
C GLN A 196 8.20 -11.13 1.29
N THR A 197 8.56 -10.45 2.39
CA THR A 197 9.12 -11.09 3.59
C THR A 197 8.12 -12.08 4.20
N LEU A 198 6.84 -11.71 4.29
CA LEU A 198 5.80 -12.63 4.77
C LEU A 198 5.66 -13.85 3.86
N GLN A 199 5.61 -13.64 2.55
CA GLN A 199 5.55 -14.73 1.57
C GLN A 199 6.77 -15.66 1.67
N HIS A 200 7.96 -15.09 1.77
CA HIS A 200 9.21 -15.86 1.86
C HIS A 200 9.30 -16.68 3.15
N ARG A 201 8.82 -16.15 4.28
CA ARG A 201 8.70 -16.92 5.54
C ARG A 201 7.76 -18.11 5.41
N GLY A 202 6.72 -18.00 4.58
CA GLY A 202 5.80 -19.08 4.21
C GLY A 202 6.23 -19.88 2.97
N SER A 203 7.52 -19.86 2.61
CA SER A 203 8.03 -20.38 1.32
C SER A 203 7.65 -21.83 1.01
N ALA A 204 7.46 -22.68 2.02
CA ALA A 204 7.02 -24.07 1.83
C ALA A 204 5.61 -24.19 1.22
N GLY A 205 4.77 -23.16 1.39
CA GLY A 205 3.37 -23.13 0.94
C GLY A 205 3.14 -22.40 -0.38
N VAL A 206 4.19 -21.96 -1.09
CA VAL A 206 4.07 -21.19 -2.34
C VAL A 206 4.81 -21.88 -3.50
N PRO A 207 4.44 -21.61 -4.76
CA PRO A 207 5.15 -22.16 -5.92
C PRO A 207 6.65 -21.81 -5.89
N PRO A 208 7.56 -22.75 -6.24
CA PRO A 208 9.00 -22.55 -6.11
C PRO A 208 9.52 -21.35 -6.90
N LEU A 209 9.05 -21.17 -8.14
CA LEU A 209 9.43 -20.04 -8.97
C LEU A 209 9.00 -18.70 -8.35
N LEU A 210 7.81 -18.65 -7.74
CA LEU A 210 7.32 -17.44 -7.07
C LEU A 210 8.21 -17.08 -5.88
N ASN A 211 8.60 -18.08 -5.08
CA ASN A 211 9.52 -17.86 -3.96
C ASN A 211 10.91 -17.40 -4.47
N LYS A 212 11.45 -18.03 -5.52
CA LYS A 212 12.76 -17.68 -6.09
C LYS A 212 12.80 -16.23 -6.57
N VAL A 213 11.83 -15.83 -7.40
CA VAL A 213 11.65 -14.45 -7.89
C VAL A 213 11.52 -13.46 -6.73
N THR A 214 10.79 -13.83 -5.69
CA THR A 214 10.63 -13.01 -4.48
C THR A 214 11.91 -12.88 -3.67
N SER A 215 12.69 -13.95 -3.54
CA SER A 215 13.95 -13.97 -2.80
C SER A 215 15.03 -13.10 -3.45
N ILE A 216 15.12 -13.14 -4.79
CA ILE A 216 16.05 -12.30 -5.56
C ILE A 216 15.71 -10.83 -5.32
N HIS A 217 14.47 -10.42 -5.60
CA HIS A 217 14.03 -9.03 -5.40
C HIS A 217 14.23 -8.56 -3.95
N LEU A 218 13.91 -9.39 -2.95
CA LEU A 218 14.09 -9.03 -1.54
C LEU A 218 15.56 -8.73 -1.18
N ALA A 219 16.50 -9.48 -1.78
CA ALA A 219 17.93 -9.33 -1.52
C ALA A 219 18.50 -8.05 -2.16
N GLU A 220 18.01 -7.66 -3.33
CA GLU A 220 18.45 -6.46 -4.05
C GLU A 220 17.81 -5.20 -3.45
N GLU A 221 16.51 -5.23 -3.19
CA GLU A 221 15.77 -4.11 -2.58
C GLU A 221 16.23 -3.73 -1.17
N ALA A 222 16.93 -4.63 -0.48
CA ALA A 222 17.59 -4.27 0.77
C ALA A 222 18.58 -3.11 0.58
N ARG A 223 19.27 -3.05 -0.58
CA ARG A 223 20.24 -2.01 -0.94
C ARG A 223 19.55 -0.69 -1.33
N HIS A 224 18.53 -0.73 -2.18
CA HIS A 224 17.78 0.44 -2.64
C HIS A 224 17.18 1.20 -1.45
N ILE A 225 16.50 0.48 -0.56
CA ILE A 225 15.96 1.03 0.68
C ILE A 225 17.06 1.62 1.57
N SER A 226 18.25 0.99 1.62
CA SER A 226 19.38 1.50 2.43
C SER A 226 19.94 2.81 1.89
N PHE A 227 20.05 2.94 0.57
CA PHE A 227 20.44 4.18 -0.08
C PHE A 227 19.40 5.29 0.15
N ALA A 228 18.13 5.02 -0.14
CA ALA A 228 17.04 5.98 0.00
C ALA A 228 16.94 6.55 1.43
N ASN A 229 17.07 5.70 2.45
CA ASN A 229 17.10 6.14 3.84
C ASN A 229 18.26 7.11 4.13
N HIS A 230 19.48 6.77 3.71
CA HIS A 230 20.65 7.64 3.93
C HIS A 230 20.56 8.95 3.15
N TYR A 231 20.17 8.89 1.88
CA TYR A 231 19.99 10.05 1.02
C TYR A 231 18.98 11.06 1.63
N LEU A 232 17.86 10.55 2.15
CA LEU A 232 16.85 11.37 2.82
C LEU A 232 17.34 11.92 4.16
N ALA A 233 18.02 11.11 4.97
CA ALA A 233 18.54 11.50 6.28
C ALA A 233 19.54 12.65 6.20
N GLN A 234 20.33 12.73 5.12
CA GLN A 234 21.30 13.81 4.95
C GLN A 234 20.69 15.10 4.40
N ARG A 235 19.61 15.01 3.61
CA ARG A 235 19.05 16.17 2.89
C ARG A 235 17.85 16.81 3.57
N ILE A 236 17.01 16.05 4.27
CA ILE A 236 15.84 16.58 4.97
C ILE A 236 16.22 17.58 6.08
N PRO A 237 17.28 17.38 6.89
CA PRO A 237 17.65 18.35 7.92
C PRO A 237 17.98 19.74 7.38
N ALA A 238 18.56 19.81 6.17
CA ALA A 238 18.88 21.07 5.49
C ALA A 238 17.67 21.72 4.78
N ALA A 239 16.52 21.05 4.74
CA ALA A 239 15.32 21.58 4.11
C ALA A 239 14.68 22.70 4.95
N GLY A 240 14.30 23.80 4.29
CA GLY A 240 13.57 24.88 4.92
C GLY A 240 12.21 24.42 5.49
N ARG A 241 11.67 25.14 6.47
CA ARG A 241 10.47 24.76 7.24
C ARG A 241 9.26 24.42 6.34
N LEU A 242 9.01 25.22 5.31
CA LEU A 242 7.90 24.98 4.37
C LEU A 242 8.08 23.67 3.60
N ARG A 243 9.27 23.42 3.04
CA ARG A 243 9.57 22.18 2.31
C ARG A 243 9.44 20.96 3.23
N ARG A 244 10.00 21.05 4.44
CA ARG A 244 9.89 19.99 5.45
C ARG A 244 8.44 19.70 5.82
N TRP A 245 7.61 20.73 5.96
CA TRP A 245 6.17 20.56 6.16
C TRP A 245 5.50 19.87 4.97
N CYS A 246 5.82 20.25 3.73
CA CYS A 246 5.31 19.57 2.54
C CYS A 246 5.71 18.09 2.51
N TYR A 247 6.96 17.75 2.82
CA TYR A 247 7.42 16.36 2.93
C TYR A 247 6.63 15.61 4.00
N ALA A 248 6.46 16.21 5.18
CA ALA A 248 5.74 15.61 6.29
C ALA A 248 4.25 15.34 5.99
N MET A 249 3.62 16.15 5.14
CA MET A 249 2.25 15.91 4.65
C MET A 249 2.20 14.88 3.53
N ALA A 250 3.12 14.95 2.56
CA ALA A 250 3.13 14.06 1.41
C ALA A 250 3.46 12.61 1.78
N PHE A 251 4.36 12.40 2.75
CA PHE A 251 4.81 11.07 3.17
C PHE A 251 3.66 10.10 3.50
N PRO A 252 2.77 10.38 4.47
CA PRO A 252 1.67 9.47 4.78
C PRO A 252 0.67 9.30 3.63
N ILE A 253 0.53 10.30 2.74
CA ILE A 253 -0.34 10.22 1.57
C ILE A 253 0.24 9.25 0.53
N TYR A 254 1.53 9.37 0.22
CA TYR A 254 2.23 8.46 -0.68
C TYR A 254 2.20 7.03 -0.15
N LEU A 255 2.53 6.85 1.13
CA LEU A 255 2.50 5.55 1.78
C LEU A 255 1.11 4.90 1.69
N ARG A 256 0.06 5.65 2.04
CA ARG A 256 -1.30 5.11 2.02
C ARG A 256 -1.78 4.76 0.60
N TRP A 257 -1.36 5.55 -0.39
CA TRP A 257 -1.67 5.30 -1.80
C TRP A 257 -0.98 4.02 -2.29
N LEU A 258 0.34 3.91 -2.09
CA LEU A 258 1.14 2.79 -2.59
C LEU A 258 0.79 1.47 -1.90
N ILE A 259 0.61 1.45 -0.57
CA ILE A 259 0.05 0.27 0.14
C ILE A 259 -1.29 -0.15 -0.48
N GLY A 260 -2.11 0.84 -0.85
CA GLY A 260 -3.41 0.59 -1.45
C GLY A 260 -3.37 -0.04 -2.85
N GLU A 261 -2.29 0.16 -3.60
CA GLU A 261 -2.05 -0.52 -4.88
C GLU A 261 -1.56 -1.96 -4.67
N MET A 262 -0.76 -2.20 -3.63
CA MET A 262 -0.10 -3.50 -3.38
C MET A 262 -1.00 -4.50 -2.66
N ILE A 263 -1.61 -4.09 -1.54
CA ILE A 263 -2.38 -5.00 -0.67
C ILE A 263 -3.79 -5.28 -1.23
N ALA A 264 -4.40 -4.26 -1.84
CA ALA A 264 -5.80 -4.33 -2.24
C ALA A 264 -5.95 -4.43 -3.77
N PRO A 265 -6.34 -5.60 -4.31
CA PRO A 265 -6.36 -5.84 -5.74
C PRO A 265 -7.34 -4.91 -6.46
N PRO A 266 -7.14 -4.68 -7.77
CA PRO A 266 -8.03 -3.82 -8.53
C PRO A 266 -9.44 -4.41 -8.63
N ARG A 267 -10.45 -3.57 -8.87
CA ARG A 267 -11.85 -4.02 -9.02
C ARG A 267 -12.07 -5.07 -10.12
N ALA A 268 -11.12 -5.21 -11.05
CA ALA A 268 -11.12 -6.28 -12.05
C ALA A 268 -11.14 -7.66 -11.41
N PHE A 269 -10.31 -7.89 -10.37
CA PHE A 269 -10.29 -9.12 -9.59
C PHE A 269 -11.67 -9.47 -9.03
N ALA A 270 -12.27 -8.52 -8.32
CA ALA A 270 -13.57 -8.73 -7.69
C ALA A 270 -14.70 -8.98 -8.73
N ARG A 271 -14.59 -8.42 -9.94
CA ARG A 271 -15.54 -8.73 -11.03
C ARG A 271 -15.31 -10.12 -11.60
N GLN A 272 -14.05 -10.47 -11.89
CA GLN A 272 -13.67 -11.76 -12.48
C GLN A 272 -14.07 -12.94 -11.58
N PHE A 273 -13.82 -12.84 -10.27
CA PHE A 273 -14.12 -13.89 -9.31
C PHE A 273 -15.43 -13.68 -8.55
N GLY A 274 -16.27 -12.73 -8.97
CA GLY A 274 -17.58 -12.48 -8.35
C GLY A 274 -17.52 -12.19 -6.85
N VAL A 275 -16.43 -11.59 -6.35
CA VAL A 275 -16.24 -11.31 -4.92
C VAL A 275 -17.27 -10.27 -4.47
N PRO A 276 -18.18 -10.59 -3.54
CA PRO A 276 -19.19 -9.64 -3.09
C PRO A 276 -18.54 -8.39 -2.49
N ARG A 277 -19.09 -7.21 -2.79
CA ARG A 277 -18.53 -5.94 -2.33
C ARG A 277 -18.37 -5.85 -0.81
N ARG A 278 -19.30 -6.43 -0.05
CA ARG A 278 -19.21 -6.52 1.41
C ARG A 278 -17.98 -7.33 1.86
N VAL A 279 -17.73 -8.47 1.20
CA VAL A 279 -16.57 -9.35 1.45
C VAL A 279 -15.29 -8.62 1.08
N PHE A 280 -15.25 -7.99 -0.10
CA PHE A 280 -14.10 -7.22 -0.54
C PHE A 280 -13.75 -6.08 0.43
N LYS A 281 -14.74 -5.28 0.85
CA LYS A 281 -14.53 -4.22 1.84
C LYS A 281 -14.11 -4.79 3.20
N ALA A 282 -14.70 -5.91 3.63
CA ALA A 282 -14.34 -6.58 4.87
C ALA A 282 -12.87 -7.05 4.86
N ALA A 283 -12.50 -7.78 3.82
CA ALA A 283 -11.17 -8.32 3.60
C ALA A 283 -10.11 -7.22 3.59
N TYR A 284 -10.30 -6.17 2.78
CA TYR A 284 -9.20 -5.22 2.53
C TYR A 284 -9.27 -3.92 3.33
N TRP A 285 -10.42 -3.55 3.93
CA TRP A 285 -10.58 -2.21 4.54
C TRP A 285 -11.28 -2.15 5.90
N ARG A 286 -12.19 -3.07 6.21
CA ARG A 286 -13.10 -2.94 7.38
C ARG A 286 -12.84 -3.94 8.51
N SER A 287 -12.13 -5.03 8.29
CA SER A 287 -11.85 -5.99 9.35
C SER A 287 -10.75 -5.49 10.30
N ALA A 288 -10.70 -6.03 11.52
CA ALA A 288 -9.58 -5.74 12.43
C ALA A 288 -8.25 -6.22 11.82
N ARG A 289 -8.27 -7.41 11.21
CA ARG A 289 -7.13 -7.97 10.47
C ARG A 289 -6.65 -7.07 9.34
N SER A 290 -7.55 -6.51 8.52
CA SER A 290 -7.15 -5.61 7.43
C SER A 290 -6.55 -4.31 7.92
N ARG A 291 -7.06 -3.76 9.03
CA ARG A 291 -6.48 -2.56 9.67
C ARG A 291 -5.12 -2.86 10.29
N GLN A 292 -4.97 -4.01 10.93
CA GLN A 292 -3.71 -4.46 11.49
C GLN A 292 -2.64 -4.61 10.40
N MET A 293 -2.94 -5.33 9.32
CA MET A 293 -2.01 -5.52 8.20
C MET A 293 -1.67 -4.22 7.48
N LEU A 294 -2.62 -3.29 7.36
CA LEU A 294 -2.34 -1.93 6.86
C LEU A 294 -1.35 -1.18 7.78
N ALA A 295 -1.51 -1.31 9.10
CA ALA A 295 -0.59 -0.69 10.05
C ALA A 295 0.78 -1.41 10.10
N GLU A 296 0.84 -2.73 9.95
CA GLU A 296 2.09 -3.51 9.96
C GLU A 296 2.89 -3.28 8.67
N SER A 297 2.25 -3.27 7.51
CA SER A 297 2.91 -2.93 6.23
C SER A 297 3.47 -1.51 6.18
N ALA A 298 2.94 -0.61 7.01
CA ALA A 298 3.43 0.77 7.17
C ALA A 298 4.53 0.92 8.24
N ALA A 299 4.89 -0.14 8.98
CA ALA A 299 5.69 -0.03 10.20
C ALA A 299 7.11 0.52 9.95
N ASP A 300 7.83 -0.04 8.98
CA ASP A 300 9.21 0.39 8.66
C ASP A 300 9.22 1.81 8.09
N VAL A 301 8.23 2.15 7.25
CA VAL A 301 8.14 3.49 6.66
C VAL A 301 7.78 4.53 7.72
N ARG A 302 6.95 4.13 8.68
CA ARG A 302 6.60 4.95 9.84
C ARG A 302 7.84 5.22 10.70
N LEU A 303 8.70 4.22 10.91
CA LEU A 303 9.99 4.40 11.60
C LEU A 303 10.88 5.37 10.82
N ALA A 304 11.05 5.18 9.52
CA ALA A 304 11.84 6.09 8.68
C ALA A 304 11.32 7.54 8.75
N ALA A 305 10.00 7.74 8.70
CA ALA A 305 9.41 9.07 8.83
C ALA A 305 9.59 9.69 10.24
N ASP A 306 9.68 8.86 11.28
CA ASP A 306 9.98 9.26 12.67
C ASP A 306 11.44 9.72 12.79
N ASP A 307 12.38 8.91 12.30
CA ASP A 307 13.83 9.17 12.31
C ASP A 307 14.18 10.44 11.51
N LEU A 308 13.49 10.68 10.39
CA LEU A 308 13.62 11.90 9.59
C LEU A 308 12.98 13.13 10.25
N GLY A 309 12.27 12.95 11.38
CA GLY A 309 11.52 13.98 12.07
C GLY A 309 10.41 14.59 11.21
N LEU A 310 9.80 13.79 10.34
CA LEU A 310 8.63 14.15 9.53
C LEU A 310 7.32 13.71 10.19
N ARG A 311 7.37 12.72 11.09
CA ARG A 311 6.23 12.31 11.93
C ARG A 311 6.06 13.16 13.20
N THR A 312 5.81 14.45 13.02
CA THR A 312 5.53 15.39 14.12
C THR A 312 4.17 15.14 14.79
N VAL A 313 3.91 15.82 15.91
CA VAL A 313 2.59 15.85 16.58
C VAL A 313 1.48 16.27 15.60
N TRP A 314 1.80 17.21 14.71
CA TRP A 314 0.86 17.79 13.74
C TRP A 314 0.65 16.92 12.50
N THR A 315 1.48 15.93 12.24
CA THR A 315 1.28 15.02 11.11
C THR A 315 0.65 13.71 11.57
N ARG A 316 0.86 13.30 12.82
CA ARG A 316 0.32 12.06 13.41
C ARG A 316 -1.19 11.88 13.24
N TRP A 317 -1.98 12.94 13.27
CA TRP A 317 -3.43 12.83 13.01
C TRP A 317 -3.72 12.32 11.59
N LEU A 318 -2.92 12.70 10.60
CA LEU A 318 -3.05 12.26 9.22
C LEU A 318 -2.69 10.78 9.09
N TRP A 319 -1.64 10.32 9.78
CA TRP A 319 -1.30 8.89 9.85
C TRP A 319 -2.46 8.05 10.43
N ARG A 320 -3.11 8.55 11.50
CA ARG A 320 -4.28 7.90 12.11
C ARG A 320 -5.47 7.90 11.18
N LEU A 321 -5.77 9.03 10.54
CA LEU A 321 -6.87 9.17 9.60
C LEU A 321 -6.72 8.20 8.42
N LEU A 322 -5.50 8.03 7.93
CA LEU A 322 -5.20 7.13 6.82
C LEU A 322 -5.10 5.65 7.25
N GLY A 323 -5.16 5.36 8.56
CA GLY A 323 -5.13 4.01 9.11
C GLY A 323 -3.75 3.35 9.08
N ILE A 324 -2.69 4.14 8.94
CA ILE A 324 -1.29 3.71 8.83
C ILE A 324 -0.47 4.11 10.07
N ASP A 325 -1.13 4.55 11.14
CA ASP A 325 -0.53 4.72 12.47
C ASP A 325 -0.46 3.37 13.22
N GLY A 326 0.41 3.26 14.22
CA GLY A 326 0.56 2.04 15.01
C GLY A 326 1.90 1.94 15.74
N ARG A 327 2.28 0.72 16.15
CA ARG A 327 3.55 0.40 16.83
C ARG A 327 4.74 0.89 16.01
N LEU A 328 5.70 1.56 16.65
CA LEU A 328 6.99 1.83 16.04
C LEU A 328 7.90 0.60 16.22
N PRO A 329 8.43 0.02 15.13
CA PRO A 329 9.41 -1.04 15.25
C PRO A 329 10.73 -0.47 15.81
N ARG A 330 11.52 -1.33 16.47
CA ARG A 330 12.86 -0.97 17.01
C ARG A 330 13.95 -0.96 15.94
N TYR A 331 13.77 -1.77 14.91
CA TYR A 331 14.66 -1.90 13.76
C TYR A 331 13.83 -2.37 12.55
N ARG A 332 14.37 -2.14 11.35
CA ARG A 332 13.73 -2.54 10.08
C ARG A 332 13.37 -4.03 10.06
N SER A 333 12.18 -4.36 9.58
CA SER A 333 11.67 -5.73 9.47
C SER A 333 11.48 -6.46 10.82
N GLU A 334 11.40 -5.73 11.95
CA GLU A 334 11.09 -6.32 13.26
C GLU A 334 9.72 -7.01 13.23
N PRO A 335 9.65 -8.33 13.46
CA PRO A 335 8.37 -9.04 13.51
C PRO A 335 7.49 -8.51 14.65
N ASP A 336 6.23 -8.21 14.35
CA ASP A 336 5.26 -7.94 15.39
C ASP A 336 4.81 -9.25 16.05
N ARG A 337 5.28 -9.49 17.27
CA ARG A 337 4.91 -10.67 18.07
C ARG A 337 3.77 -10.37 19.05
N SER A 338 3.22 -9.16 19.02
CA SER A 338 2.36 -8.66 20.09
C SER A 338 0.89 -9.07 20.00
N GLN A 339 0.44 -9.82 18.98
CA GLN A 339 -0.89 -10.46 18.99
C GLN A 339 -1.21 -11.42 17.83
N SER A 340 -1.86 -12.55 18.17
CA SER A 340 -2.67 -13.39 17.27
C SER A 340 -4.06 -12.76 17.09
N CYS A 341 -4.43 -12.34 15.88
CA CYS A 341 -5.80 -11.90 15.64
C CYS A 341 -6.71 -13.13 15.48
N ALA A 342 -7.59 -13.36 16.46
CA ALA A 342 -8.65 -14.36 16.35
C ALA A 342 -9.54 -14.08 15.12
N ARG A 343 -10.13 -15.14 14.53
CA ARG A 343 -11.12 -15.05 13.43
C ARG A 343 -12.16 -13.97 13.76
N THR A 344 -12.17 -12.89 12.98
CA THR A 344 -12.83 -11.65 13.37
C THR A 344 -14.34 -11.68 13.13
N GLY A 345 -15.11 -11.39 14.20
CA GLY A 345 -16.44 -10.81 14.11
C GLY A 345 -16.40 -9.34 13.66
N PHE A 346 -17.49 -8.88 13.04
CA PHE A 346 -17.58 -7.62 12.30
C PHE A 346 -17.83 -6.38 13.19
N GLY A 347 -17.18 -5.26 12.85
CA GLY A 347 -17.85 -3.97 12.63
C GLY A 347 -18.45 -3.12 13.77
N ALA A 348 -18.58 -3.60 15.01
CA ALA A 348 -19.34 -2.85 16.03
C ALA A 348 -18.81 -1.42 16.27
N THR A 349 -17.50 -1.23 16.41
CA THR A 349 -16.93 0.08 16.82
C THR A 349 -17.08 1.17 15.74
N VAL A 350 -16.89 0.84 14.46
CA VAL A 350 -17.02 1.82 13.36
C VAL A 350 -18.48 2.20 13.15
N MET A 351 -19.39 1.23 13.27
CA MET A 351 -20.83 1.46 13.22
C MET A 351 -21.26 2.45 14.31
N TRP A 352 -20.88 2.19 15.57
CA TRP A 352 -21.18 3.08 16.70
C TRP A 352 -20.58 4.48 16.52
N SER A 353 -19.36 4.60 16.00
CA SER A 353 -18.72 5.91 15.77
C SER A 353 -19.47 6.78 14.74
N ARG A 354 -20.05 6.18 13.70
CA ARG A 354 -20.84 6.92 12.69
C ARG A 354 -22.21 7.30 13.19
N ILE A 355 -22.86 6.42 13.95
CA ILE A 355 -24.12 6.73 14.64
C ILE A 355 -23.91 7.90 15.60
N ALA A 356 -22.83 7.86 16.40
CA ALA A 356 -22.45 8.96 17.28
C ALA A 356 -22.17 10.26 16.52
N ALA A 357 -21.44 10.22 15.40
CA ALA A 357 -21.18 11.41 14.58
C ALA A 357 -22.46 12.03 14.00
N ALA A 358 -23.40 11.21 13.51
CA ALA A 358 -24.70 11.69 13.05
C ALA A 358 -25.53 12.31 14.20
N ALA A 359 -25.50 11.70 15.39
CA ALA A 359 -26.16 12.24 16.58
C ALA A 359 -25.55 13.57 17.04
N ILE A 360 -24.22 13.70 17.04
CA ILE A 360 -23.52 14.94 17.36
C ILE A 360 -23.88 16.03 16.35
N ALA A 361 -23.86 15.73 15.05
CA ALA A 361 -24.23 16.69 14.01
C ALA A 361 -25.69 17.14 14.15
N ALA A 362 -26.61 16.24 14.54
CA ALA A 362 -27.99 16.61 14.86
C ALA A 362 -28.08 17.52 16.08
N GLY A 363 -27.30 17.23 17.14
CA GLY A 363 -27.18 18.11 18.31
C GLY A 363 -26.66 19.50 17.97
N VAL A 364 -25.63 19.60 17.13
CA VAL A 364 -25.11 20.87 16.61
C VAL A 364 -26.17 21.61 15.80
N ALA A 365 -26.93 20.93 14.94
CA ALA A 365 -28.01 21.55 14.18
C ALA A 365 -29.08 22.16 15.11
N MET A 366 -29.46 21.45 16.18
CA MET A 366 -30.43 21.93 17.19
C MET A 366 -29.91 23.12 18.01
N ALA A 367 -28.62 23.12 18.37
CA ALA A 367 -28.04 24.14 19.24
C ALA A 367 -27.60 25.41 18.46
N ALA A 368 -27.08 25.24 17.24
CA ALA A 368 -26.45 26.31 16.49
C ALA A 368 -27.39 27.01 15.49
N THR A 369 -28.62 26.49 15.29
CA THR A 369 -29.55 27.06 14.32
C THR A 369 -30.99 27.10 14.85
N PRO A 370 -31.75 28.18 14.60
CA PRO A 370 -33.16 28.27 14.99
C PRO A 370 -34.06 27.31 14.19
N VAL A 371 -33.54 26.70 13.13
CA VAL A 371 -34.23 25.77 12.23
C VAL A 371 -33.73 24.32 12.38
N GLY A 372 -33.06 23.99 13.49
CA GLY A 372 -32.42 22.68 13.69
C GLY A 372 -33.33 21.47 13.47
N LEU A 373 -34.59 21.54 13.93
CA LEU A 373 -35.58 20.48 13.72
C LEU A 373 -35.90 20.26 12.23
N ARG A 374 -35.99 21.36 11.47
CA ARG A 374 -36.18 21.31 10.01
C ARG A 374 -34.97 20.67 9.33
N ILE A 375 -33.75 21.04 9.73
CA ILE A 375 -32.51 20.44 9.20
C ILE A 375 -32.50 18.92 9.41
N ILE A 376 -32.79 18.46 10.62
CA ILE A 376 -32.85 17.03 10.96
C ILE A 376 -33.91 16.31 10.12
N THR A 377 -35.09 16.91 10.00
CA THR A 377 -36.22 16.31 9.25
C THR A 377 -35.87 16.13 7.78
N VAL A 378 -35.33 17.18 7.14
CA VAL A 378 -34.95 17.12 5.72
C VAL A 378 -33.79 16.13 5.53
N ALA A 379 -32.80 16.08 6.44
CA ALA A 379 -31.71 15.09 6.38
C ALA A 379 -32.21 13.64 6.54
N ALA A 380 -33.18 13.39 7.42
CA ALA A 380 -33.81 12.08 7.58
C ALA A 380 -34.56 11.65 6.32
N VAL A 381 -35.35 12.56 5.72
CA VAL A 381 -36.04 12.33 4.45
C VAL A 381 -35.04 12.05 3.32
N GLY A 382 -33.99 12.85 3.19
CA GLY A 382 -32.93 12.64 2.20
C GLY A 382 -32.24 11.28 2.35
N THR A 383 -31.96 10.88 3.59
CA THR A 383 -31.39 9.55 3.91
C THR A 383 -32.36 8.43 3.54
N ALA A 384 -33.66 8.58 3.82
CA ALA A 384 -34.69 7.60 3.48
C ALA A 384 -34.88 7.45 1.97
N VAL A 385 -34.86 8.55 1.21
CA VAL A 385 -34.90 8.55 -0.27
C VAL A 385 -33.70 7.81 -0.84
N TRP A 386 -32.50 8.12 -0.33
CA TRP A 386 -31.27 7.44 -0.72
C TRP A 386 -31.31 5.94 -0.42
N ALA A 387 -31.73 5.55 0.78
CA ALA A 387 -31.83 4.14 1.18
C ALA A 387 -32.88 3.37 0.37
N SER A 388 -34.04 3.99 0.10
CA SER A 388 -35.12 3.40 -0.68
C SER A 388 -34.68 3.12 -2.12
N TYR A 389 -33.99 4.06 -2.76
CA TYR A 389 -33.40 3.87 -4.09
C TYR A 389 -32.50 2.62 -4.11
N HIS A 390 -31.58 2.51 -3.16
CA HIS A 390 -30.64 1.39 -3.12
C HIS A 390 -31.28 0.05 -2.78
N LEU A 391 -32.32 0.04 -1.92
CA LEU A 391 -33.07 -1.17 -1.60
C LEU A 391 -33.87 -1.68 -2.81
N LEU A 392 -34.58 -0.79 -3.51
CA LEU A 392 -35.33 -1.12 -4.72
C LEU A 392 -34.42 -1.63 -5.83
N ARG A 393 -33.27 -1.00 -5.99
CA ARG A 393 -32.26 -1.37 -6.99
C ARG A 393 -31.63 -2.73 -6.69
N THR A 394 -31.42 -3.05 -5.41
CA THR A 394 -30.98 -4.39 -4.98
C THR A 394 -32.04 -5.45 -5.29
N ARG A 395 -33.34 -5.16 -5.05
CA ARG A 395 -34.45 -6.07 -5.36
C ARG A 395 -34.63 -6.34 -6.86
N ARG A 396 -34.33 -5.36 -7.73
CA ARG A 396 -34.40 -5.49 -9.19
C ARG A 396 -33.18 -6.20 -9.82
N GLY A 397 -32.36 -6.91 -9.04
CA GLY A 397 -31.18 -7.61 -9.54
C GLY A 397 -29.98 -6.72 -9.86
N GLY A 398 -30.07 -5.41 -9.59
CA GLY A 398 -28.93 -4.49 -9.71
C GLY A 398 -27.96 -4.69 -8.56
N VAL A 399 -27.02 -5.64 -8.69
CA VAL A 399 -25.91 -5.78 -7.72
C VAL A 399 -25.14 -4.47 -7.65
N VAL A 400 -25.10 -3.81 -6.48
CA VAL A 400 -24.48 -2.48 -6.27
C VAL A 400 -22.95 -2.54 -6.17
N GLY A 401 -22.36 -3.66 -6.58
CA GLY A 401 -20.93 -3.92 -6.59
C GLY A 401 -20.33 -3.78 -8.00
N ASN A 402 -19.36 -2.88 -8.15
CA ASN A 402 -18.50 -2.73 -9.33
C ASN A 402 -19.16 -2.39 -10.68
N GLN A 403 -20.41 -1.90 -10.67
CA GLN A 403 -21.06 -1.41 -11.89
C GLN A 403 -20.47 -0.08 -12.38
N PRO A 404 -20.57 0.21 -13.70
CA PRO A 404 -20.20 1.50 -14.27
C PRO A 404 -20.97 2.65 -13.62
N PHE A 405 -20.53 3.88 -13.89
CA PHE A 405 -21.20 5.09 -13.41
C PHE A 405 -22.67 5.10 -13.85
N GLU A 406 -23.57 5.45 -12.93
CA GLU A 406 -25.02 5.47 -13.17
C GLU A 406 -25.56 6.88 -12.95
N TRP A 407 -26.11 7.47 -14.02
CA TRP A 407 -26.80 8.76 -13.97
C TRP A 407 -27.91 8.81 -12.92
N PRO A 408 -28.78 7.78 -12.76
CA PRO A 408 -29.81 7.80 -11.72
C PRO A 408 -29.24 7.87 -10.30
N ARG A 409 -28.11 7.21 -10.04
CA ARG A 409 -27.44 7.26 -8.73
C ARG A 409 -26.90 8.65 -8.44
N LEU A 410 -26.28 9.31 -9.44
CA LEU A 410 -25.81 10.68 -9.29
C LEU A 410 -27.00 11.64 -9.11
N ALA A 411 -28.08 11.48 -9.87
CA ALA A 411 -29.26 12.32 -9.78
C ALA A 411 -29.92 12.25 -8.40
N VAL A 412 -30.07 11.05 -7.81
CA VAL A 412 -30.56 10.88 -6.43
C VAL A 412 -29.63 11.57 -5.43
N TRP A 413 -28.32 11.42 -5.60
CA TRP A 413 -27.34 12.06 -4.72
C TRP A 413 -27.39 13.59 -4.81
N ILE A 414 -27.44 14.15 -6.03
CA ILE A 414 -27.60 15.58 -6.27
C ILE A 414 -28.91 16.08 -5.66
N ALA A 415 -30.04 15.39 -5.89
CA ALA A 415 -31.33 15.80 -5.34
C ALA A 415 -31.31 15.86 -3.81
N VAL A 416 -30.73 14.85 -3.15
CA VAL A 416 -30.58 14.81 -1.70
C VAL A 416 -29.68 15.96 -1.21
N CYS A 417 -28.52 16.18 -1.83
CA CYS A 417 -27.61 17.26 -1.44
C CYS A 417 -28.18 18.65 -1.70
N SER A 418 -28.82 18.87 -2.86
CA SER A 418 -29.46 20.14 -3.21
C SER A 418 -30.63 20.46 -2.28
N SER A 419 -31.35 19.46 -1.78
CA SER A 419 -32.41 19.68 -0.79
C SER A 419 -31.89 20.22 0.56
N MET A 420 -30.60 20.02 0.87
CA MET A 420 -29.97 20.57 2.09
C MET A 420 -29.64 22.06 1.99
N ILE A 421 -29.42 22.58 0.78
CA ILE A 421 -29.03 23.98 0.55
C ILE A 421 -30.05 24.95 1.18
N PRO A 422 -31.37 24.87 0.88
CA PRO A 422 -32.36 25.76 1.49
C PRO A 422 -32.73 25.38 2.94
N ALA A 423 -32.38 24.18 3.41
CA ALA A 423 -32.77 23.69 4.74
C ALA A 423 -31.77 24.09 5.84
N GLY A 424 -30.47 24.02 5.55
CA GLY A 424 -29.42 24.23 6.56
C GLY A 424 -28.01 24.41 6.02
N GLY A 425 -27.86 24.68 4.72
CA GLY A 425 -26.55 24.88 4.08
C GLY A 425 -25.56 23.74 4.37
N LEU A 426 -24.35 24.10 4.79
CA LEU A 426 -23.27 23.14 5.09
C LEU A 426 -23.58 22.23 6.28
N ILE A 427 -24.31 22.71 7.30
CA ILE A 427 -24.68 21.90 8.47
C ILE A 427 -25.66 20.79 8.05
N GLY A 428 -26.67 21.13 7.24
CA GLY A 428 -27.58 20.14 6.67
C GLY A 428 -26.88 19.13 5.77
N LEU A 429 -25.95 19.59 4.93
CA LEU A 429 -25.16 18.72 4.05
C LEU A 429 -24.29 17.73 4.86
N ALA A 430 -23.62 18.21 5.91
CA ALA A 430 -22.83 17.35 6.79
C ALA A 430 -23.71 16.31 7.49
N LEU A 431 -24.87 16.72 8.01
CA LEU A 431 -25.80 15.83 8.69
C LEU A 431 -26.32 14.73 7.75
N VAL A 432 -26.81 15.07 6.55
CA VAL A 432 -27.35 14.07 5.62
C VAL A 432 -26.27 13.08 5.16
N VAL A 433 -25.03 13.54 4.97
CA VAL A 433 -23.91 12.66 4.61
C VAL A 433 -23.59 11.69 5.75
N LEU A 434 -23.53 12.17 6.99
CA LEU A 434 -23.28 11.33 8.17
C LEU A 434 -24.42 10.32 8.39
N SER A 435 -25.67 10.74 8.24
CA SER A 435 -26.85 9.86 8.32
C SER A 435 -26.85 8.78 7.23
N ILE A 436 -26.52 9.13 5.99
CA ILE A 436 -26.35 8.15 4.90
C ILE A 436 -25.23 7.16 5.24
N LEU A 437 -24.08 7.62 5.74
CA LEU A 437 -22.95 6.76 6.11
C LEU A 437 -23.29 5.80 7.26
N ALA A 438 -24.18 6.19 8.17
CA ALA A 438 -24.68 5.33 9.24
C ALA A 438 -25.66 4.29 8.70
N VAL A 439 -26.66 4.69 7.89
CA VAL A 439 -27.67 3.78 7.33
C VAL A 439 -27.08 2.79 6.33
N ALA A 440 -26.09 3.21 5.54
CA ALA A 440 -25.43 2.36 4.54
C ALA A 440 -24.79 1.09 5.14
N GLU A 441 -24.46 1.08 6.43
CA GLU A 441 -23.85 -0.06 7.10
C GLU A 441 -24.85 -1.19 7.37
N PHE A 442 -26.15 -0.87 7.45
CA PHE A 442 -27.23 -1.84 7.67
C PHE A 442 -27.85 -2.38 6.36
N MET A 443 -27.39 -1.89 5.21
CA MET A 443 -27.93 -2.27 3.91
C MET A 443 -27.07 -3.38 3.27
N PRO A 444 -27.58 -4.62 3.13
CA PRO A 444 -26.79 -5.79 2.74
C PRO A 444 -26.21 -5.76 1.31
N GLY A 445 -26.56 -4.74 0.50
CA GLY A 445 -26.14 -4.60 -0.90
C GLY A 445 -25.10 -3.52 -1.23
N LEU A 446 -24.62 -2.70 -0.27
CA LEU A 446 -23.95 -1.40 -0.53
C LEU A 446 -22.44 -1.26 -0.27
#